data_AF-A0A9Q0II82-F1
#
_entry.id   AF-A0A9Q0II82-F1
#
_cell.length_a   1.000
_cell.length_b   1.000
_cell.length_c   1.000
_cell.angle_alpha   90.00
_cell.angle_beta   90.00
_cell.angle_gamma   90.00
#
_symmetry.space_group_name_H-M   'P 1'
#
loop_
_entity.id
_entity.type
_entity.pdbx_description
1 polymer ?
#
loop_
_entity_poly.entity_id
_entity_poly.type
_entity_poly.pdbx_seq_one_letter_code
_entity_poly.pdbx_strand_id
1 'polypeptide(L)'
;MGYWDLQEGKDCVEKTWITTKLGTALGLVGSAYHIVAYKPESLVAAIQRGSNATLTMAAMGAIFGMTTCLSAHARDTQDDPVNYFLGGCASGVFLGARTHSLATGTSACLGLGAVAFFTKVGKMEGWELTTPPKV
;
A
#
# COMPACT_ATOMS: atom_id res chain seq x y z
N MET A 1 0.78 8.78 17.10
CA MET A 1 0.27 9.63 15.99
C MET A 1 -0.28 8.73 14.90
N GLY A 2 -1.37 9.13 14.24
CA GLY A 2 -1.92 8.45 13.07
C GLY A 2 -1.24 8.90 11.78
N TYR A 3 -1.34 8.09 10.72
CA TYR A 3 -0.76 8.39 9.40
C TYR A 3 -1.18 9.76 8.84
N TRP A 4 -2.43 10.16 9.11
CA TRP A 4 -3.04 11.41 8.66
C TRP A 4 -2.65 12.63 9.49
N ASP A 5 -2.07 12.45 10.67
CA ASP A 5 -1.62 13.56 11.53
C ASP A 5 -0.23 14.07 11.12
N LEU A 6 0.51 13.27 10.36
CA LEU A 6 1.87 13.56 9.89
C LEU A 6 1.85 14.42 8.63
N GLN A 7 2.83 15.33 8.49
CA GLN A 7 2.93 16.18 7.31
C GLN A 7 3.48 15.40 6.12
N GLU A 8 2.84 15.54 4.96
CA GLU A 8 3.36 15.01 3.71
C GLU A 8 4.67 15.74 3.36
N GLY A 9 5.70 15.01 2.92
CA GLY A 9 6.99 15.62 2.56
C GLY A 9 7.78 16.20 3.74
N LYS A 10 7.62 15.70 4.97
CA LYS A 10 8.57 15.99 6.09
C LYS A 10 8.82 14.76 6.94
N ASP A 11 7.74 14.09 7.34
CA ASP A 11 7.81 12.91 8.22
C ASP A 11 7.91 11.61 7.40
N CYS A 12 8.79 11.56 6.40
CA CYS A 12 8.86 10.47 5.43
C CYS A 12 9.07 9.09 6.07
N VAL A 13 10.01 9.02 7.01
CA VAL A 13 10.38 7.74 7.66
C VAL A 13 9.21 7.22 8.48
N GLU A 14 8.53 8.09 9.21
CA GLU A 14 7.43 7.68 10.08
C GLU A 14 6.19 7.28 9.26
N LYS A 15 5.84 8.04 8.22
CA LYS A 15 4.76 7.64 7.29
C LYS A 15 5.07 6.32 6.60
N THR A 16 6.30 6.14 6.11
CA THR A 16 6.75 4.89 5.49
C THR A 16 6.69 3.73 6.46
N TRP A 17 7.09 3.94 7.71
CA TRP A 17 7.02 2.92 8.75
C TRP A 17 5.58 2.49 9.04
N ILE A 18 4.65 3.44 9.11
CA ILE A 18 3.23 3.16 9.31
C ILE A 18 2.65 2.39 8.12
N THR A 19 2.93 2.80 6.87
CA THR A 19 2.44 2.10 5.67
C THR A 19 3.06 0.72 5.53
N THR A 20 4.32 0.53 5.91
CA THR A 20 4.99 -0.78 5.95
C THR A 20 4.34 -1.70 6.97
N LYS A 21 4.03 -1.20 8.18
CA LYS A 21 3.30 -1.95 9.20
C LYS A 21 1.92 -2.38 8.72
N LEU A 22 1.17 -1.47 8.10
CA LEU A 22 -0.14 -1.77 7.51
C LEU A 22 -0.02 -2.84 6.41
N GLY A 23 0.94 -2.70 5.50
CA GLY A 23 1.23 -3.70 4.48
C GLY A 23 1.58 -5.07 5.06
N THR A 24 2.40 -5.09 6.13
CA THR A 24 2.76 -6.32 6.84
C THR A 24 1.55 -6.98 7.48
N ALA A 25 0.69 -6.21 8.16
CA ALA A 25 -0.53 -6.72 8.78
C ALA A 25 -1.48 -7.33 7.74
N LEU A 26 -1.71 -6.63 6.62
CA LEU A 26 -2.52 -7.14 5.51
C LEU A 26 -1.90 -8.38 4.87
N GLY A 27 -0.57 -8.41 4.73
CA GLY A 27 0.17 -9.56 4.23
C GLY A 27 0.05 -10.80 5.11
N LEU A 28 0.11 -10.64 6.44
CA LEU A 28 -0.09 -11.73 7.39
C LEU A 28 -1.52 -12.28 7.34
N VAL A 29 -2.52 -11.40 7.33
CA VAL A 29 -3.93 -11.80 7.23
C VAL A 29 -4.18 -12.53 5.90
N GLY A 30 -3.72 -11.96 4.78
CA GLY A 30 -3.84 -12.58 3.46
C GLY A 30 -3.12 -13.94 3.38
N SER A 31 -1.93 -14.04 3.97
CA SER A 31 -1.18 -15.30 4.05
C SER A 31 -1.91 -16.35 4.89
N ALA A 32 -2.51 -15.96 6.02
CA ALA A 32 -3.29 -16.87 6.86
C ALA A 32 -4.47 -17.46 6.08
N TYR A 33 -5.25 -16.61 5.39
CA TYR A 33 -6.34 -17.08 4.54
C TYR A 33 -5.85 -17.98 3.40
N HIS A 34 -4.75 -17.62 2.75
CA HIS A 34 -4.19 -18.40 1.66
C HIS A 34 -3.73 -19.80 2.14
N ILE A 35 -3.12 -19.91 3.32
CA ILE A 35 -2.69 -21.19 3.89
C ILE A 35 -3.88 -22.06 4.29
N VAL A 36 -4.95 -21.45 4.83
CA VAL A 36 -6.18 -22.16 5.20
C VAL A 36 -6.93 -22.66 3.95
N ALA A 37 -7.03 -21.83 2.91
CA ALA A 37 -7.69 -22.21 1.66
C ALA A 37 -6.88 -23.23 0.84
N TYR A 38 -5.56 -23.06 0.78
CA TYR A 38 -4.64 -23.91 0.02
C TYR A 38 -3.61 -24.54 0.95
N LYS A 39 -3.99 -25.68 1.52
CA LYS A 39 -3.19 -26.38 2.52
C LYS A 39 -1.81 -26.77 1.94
N PRO A 40 -0.70 -26.31 2.54
CA PRO A 40 0.63 -26.69 2.11
C PRO A 40 0.96 -28.13 2.52
N GLU A 41 1.80 -28.80 1.73
CA GLU A 41 2.23 -30.18 1.98
C GLU A 41 3.18 -30.28 3.18
N SER A 42 3.83 -29.17 3.59
CA SER A 42 4.77 -29.13 4.71
C SER A 42 4.74 -27.79 5.46
N LEU A 43 5.19 -27.81 6.71
CA LEU A 43 5.32 -26.61 7.55
C LEU A 43 6.32 -25.61 6.96
N VAL A 44 7.43 -26.10 6.38
CA VAL A 44 8.43 -25.24 5.74
C VAL A 44 7.85 -24.52 4.53
N ALA A 45 7.08 -25.23 3.69
CA ALA A 45 6.39 -24.61 2.57
C ALA A 45 5.35 -23.57 3.02
N ALA A 46 4.67 -23.81 4.15
CA ALA A 46 3.75 -22.85 4.75
C ALA A 46 4.47 -21.55 5.17
N ILE A 47 5.57 -21.69 5.91
CA ILE A 47 6.37 -20.56 6.40
C ILE A 47 6.96 -19.79 5.21
N GLN A 48 7.51 -20.48 4.22
CA GLN A 48 8.12 -19.82 3.07
C GLN A 48 7.09 -19.06 2.23
N ARG A 49 5.91 -19.65 1.98
CA ARG A 49 4.81 -18.97 1.27
C ARG A 49 4.30 -17.75 2.05
N GLY A 50 4.01 -17.92 3.35
CA GLY A 50 3.52 -16.82 4.18
C GLY A 50 4.53 -15.68 4.34
N SER A 51 5.81 -16.02 4.51
CA SER A 51 6.89 -15.03 4.62
C SER A 51 7.07 -14.25 3.33
N ASN A 52 7.09 -14.94 2.17
CA ASN A 52 7.25 -14.29 0.87
C ASN A 52 6.09 -13.34 0.53
N ALA A 53 4.84 -13.77 0.81
CA ALA A 53 3.67 -12.93 0.60
C ALA A 53 3.68 -11.71 1.53
N THR A 54 3.94 -11.93 2.83
CA THR A 54 4.00 -10.85 3.83
C THR A 54 5.09 -9.84 3.51
N LEU A 55 6.30 -10.31 3.15
CA LEU A 55 7.42 -9.43 2.79
C LEU A 55 7.11 -8.61 1.54
N THR A 56 6.41 -9.19 0.57
CA THR A 56 6.00 -8.48 -0.65
C THR A 56 5.02 -7.37 -0.32
N MET A 57 4.03 -7.62 0.53
CA MET A 57 3.07 -6.60 0.97
C MET A 57 3.73 -5.52 1.83
N ALA A 58 4.66 -5.89 2.71
CA ALA A 58 5.45 -4.94 3.50
C ALA A 58 6.28 -4.02 2.59
N ALA A 59 6.96 -4.58 1.60
CA ALA A 59 7.74 -3.82 0.63
C ALA A 59 6.87 -2.89 -0.22
N MET A 60 5.67 -3.33 -0.64
CA MET A 60 4.71 -2.45 -1.32
C MET A 60 4.32 -1.25 -0.46
N GLY A 61 4.03 -1.47 0.84
CA GLY A 61 3.73 -0.38 1.78
C GLY A 61 4.90 0.58 1.99
N ALA A 62 6.13 0.07 2.03
CA ALA A 62 7.34 0.88 2.13
C ALA A 62 7.56 1.73 0.86
N ILE A 63 7.46 1.11 -0.31
CA ILE A 63 7.61 1.78 -1.61
C ILE A 63 6.55 2.86 -1.78
N PHE A 64 5.31 2.56 -1.39
CA PHE A 64 4.22 3.54 -1.38
C PHE A 64 4.60 4.76 -0.53
N GLY A 65 4.91 4.57 0.75
CA GLY A 65 5.21 5.68 1.68
C GLY A 65 6.44 6.52 1.28
N MET A 66 7.50 5.86 0.79
CA MET A 66 8.69 6.57 0.30
C MET A 66 8.38 7.37 -0.97
N THR A 67 7.65 6.78 -1.91
CA THR A 67 7.34 7.43 -3.19
C THR A 67 6.38 8.60 -2.99
N THR A 68 5.36 8.48 -2.14
CA THR A 68 4.48 9.61 -1.81
C THR A 68 5.25 10.75 -1.17
N CYS A 69 6.20 10.43 -0.27
CA CYS A 69 6.99 11.47 0.37
C CYS A 69 7.97 12.14 -0.60
N LEU A 70 8.70 11.35 -1.40
CA LEU A 70 9.66 11.87 -2.38
C LEU A 70 8.98 12.70 -3.47
N SER A 71 7.79 12.27 -3.93
CA SER A 71 7.02 13.04 -4.91
C SER A 71 6.48 14.35 -4.32
N ALA A 72 6.01 14.34 -3.06
CA ALA A 72 5.62 15.55 -2.36
C ALA A 72 6.79 16.53 -2.18
N HIS A 73 7.98 16.03 -1.83
CA HIS A 73 9.21 16.81 -1.73
C HIS A 73 9.65 17.38 -3.08
N ALA A 74 9.67 16.55 -4.14
CA ALA A 74 10.18 16.96 -5.45
C ALA A 74 9.28 17.98 -6.16
N ARG A 75 7.98 18.01 -5.81
CA ARG A 75 6.98 18.91 -6.41
C ARG A 75 6.64 20.11 -5.52
N ASP A 76 7.16 20.19 -4.30
CA ASP A 76 6.76 21.16 -3.27
C ASP A 76 5.23 21.23 -3.05
N THR A 77 4.52 20.13 -3.36
CA THR A 77 3.07 20.02 -3.24
C THR A 77 2.73 18.98 -2.17
N GLN A 78 2.37 19.43 -0.96
CA GLN A 78 2.06 18.53 0.16
C GLN A 78 0.68 17.85 0.03
N ASP A 79 -0.32 18.54 -0.51
CA ASP A 79 -1.71 18.04 -0.57
C ASP A 79 -2.18 17.63 -1.96
N ASP A 80 -1.25 17.28 -2.86
CA ASP A 80 -1.61 16.84 -4.21
C ASP A 80 -1.92 15.31 -4.23
N PRO A 81 -3.14 14.89 -4.62
CA PRO A 81 -3.50 13.47 -4.73
C PRO A 81 -2.70 12.73 -5.81
N VAL A 82 -2.05 13.44 -6.74
CA VAL A 82 -1.14 12.84 -7.72
C VAL A 82 0.07 12.19 -7.05
N ASN A 83 0.55 12.69 -5.90
CA ASN A 83 1.63 12.04 -5.15
C ASN A 83 1.24 10.64 -4.69
N TYR A 84 -0.01 10.48 -4.25
CA TYR A 84 -0.59 9.19 -3.84
C TYR A 84 -0.76 8.27 -5.04
N PHE A 85 -1.15 8.80 -6.20
CA PHE A 85 -1.18 8.02 -7.46
C PHE A 85 0.20 7.47 -7.81
N LEU A 86 1.25 8.30 -7.73
CA LEU A 86 2.63 7.87 -8.00
C LEU A 86 3.09 6.80 -7.02
N GLY A 87 2.78 6.95 -5.72
CA GLY A 87 3.07 5.92 -4.72
C GLY A 87 2.35 4.60 -5.00
N GLY A 88 1.07 4.66 -5.34
CA GLY A 88 0.29 3.48 -5.72
C GLY A 88 0.86 2.81 -6.98
N CYS A 89 1.20 3.61 -8.00
CA CYS A 89 1.79 3.10 -9.22
C CYS A 89 3.15 2.42 -8.99
N ALA A 90 4.04 3.04 -8.22
CA ALA A 90 5.35 2.47 -7.89
C ALA A 90 5.22 1.13 -7.15
N SER A 91 4.28 1.04 -6.20
CA SER A 91 3.99 -0.23 -5.51
C SER A 91 3.43 -1.31 -6.45
N GLY A 92 2.62 -0.93 -7.44
CA GLY A 92 2.08 -1.82 -8.46
C GLY A 92 3.13 -2.33 -9.45
N VAL A 93 4.05 -1.46 -9.88
CA VAL A 93 5.21 -1.86 -10.71
C VAL A 93 6.11 -2.83 -9.95
N PHE A 94 6.36 -2.60 -8.67
CA PHE A 94 7.10 -3.54 -7.83
C PHE A 94 6.40 -4.90 -7.73
N LEU A 95 5.08 -4.93 -7.58
CA LEU A 95 4.31 -6.18 -7.60
C LEU A 95 4.45 -6.90 -8.95
N GLY A 96 4.43 -6.16 -10.07
CA GLY A 96 4.71 -6.70 -11.41
C GLY A 96 6.12 -7.31 -11.52
N ALA A 97 7.12 -6.63 -10.96
CA ALA A 97 8.49 -7.15 -10.91
C ALA A 97 8.59 -8.43 -10.07
N ARG A 98 7.91 -8.49 -8.92
CA ARG A 98 7.88 -9.68 -8.04
C ARG A 98 7.14 -10.86 -8.66
N THR A 99 6.14 -10.59 -9.48
CA THR A 99 5.35 -11.62 -10.20
C THR A 99 5.89 -11.92 -11.60
N HIS A 100 6.98 -11.26 -12.02
CA HIS A 100 7.57 -11.37 -13.35
C HIS A 100 6.57 -11.15 -14.50
N SER A 101 5.62 -10.23 -14.31
CA SER A 101 4.52 -9.97 -15.26
C SER A 101 4.33 -8.48 -15.51
N LEU A 102 4.54 -8.07 -16.77
CA LEU A 102 4.29 -6.69 -17.21
C LEU A 102 2.81 -6.34 -17.19
N ALA A 103 1.95 -7.30 -17.53
CA ALA A 103 0.50 -7.12 -17.47
C ALA A 103 0.05 -6.83 -16.03
N THR A 104 0.53 -7.63 -15.07
CA THR A 104 0.22 -7.43 -13.65
C THR A 104 0.76 -6.10 -13.14
N GLY A 105 1.98 -5.71 -13.55
CA GLY A 105 2.58 -4.45 -13.14
C GLY A 105 1.81 -3.22 -13.64
N THR A 106 1.40 -3.22 -14.91
CA THR A 106 0.64 -2.11 -15.51
C THR A 106 -0.77 -2.02 -14.94
N SER A 107 -1.49 -3.15 -14.82
CA SER A 107 -2.82 -3.17 -14.22
C SER A 107 -2.79 -2.78 -12.73
N ALA A 108 -1.79 -3.26 -11.98
CA ALA A 108 -1.63 -2.92 -10.57
C ALA A 108 -1.24 -1.45 -10.39
N CYS A 109 -0.41 -0.89 -11.27
CA CYS A 109 -0.06 0.53 -11.20
C CYS A 109 -1.31 1.41 -11.34
N LEU A 110 -2.14 1.16 -12.36
CA LEU A 110 -3.36 1.94 -12.58
C LEU A 110 -4.40 1.69 -11.47
N GLY A 111 -4.59 0.43 -11.07
CA GLY A 111 -5.56 0.06 -10.03
C GLY A 111 -5.19 0.63 -8.67
N LEU A 112 -3.99 0.33 -8.17
CA LEU A 112 -3.52 0.82 -6.87
C LEU A 112 -3.30 2.33 -6.88
N GLY A 113 -2.81 2.88 -7.99
CA GLY A 113 -2.66 4.33 -8.18
C GLY A 113 -4.00 5.05 -8.09
N ALA A 114 -5.04 4.58 -8.79
CA ALA A 114 -6.37 5.18 -8.74
C ALA A 114 -6.98 5.07 -7.33
N VAL A 115 -6.88 3.92 -6.67
CA VAL A 115 -7.37 3.74 -5.29
C VAL A 115 -6.68 4.71 -4.34
N ALA A 116 -5.35 4.85 -4.43
CA ALA A 116 -4.60 5.78 -3.59
C ALA A 116 -4.98 7.24 -3.86
N PHE A 117 -5.14 7.62 -5.13
CA PHE A 117 -5.59 8.95 -5.54
C PHE A 117 -6.95 9.28 -4.92
N PHE A 118 -7.95 8.41 -5.09
CA PHE A 118 -9.29 8.61 -4.53
C PHE A 118 -9.30 8.57 -3.00
N THR A 119 -8.38 7.83 -2.38
CA THR A 119 -8.24 7.83 -0.92
C THR A 119 -7.80 9.21 -0.41
N LYS A 120 -6.84 9.86 -1.09
CA LYS A 120 -6.43 11.23 -0.73
C LYS A 120 -7.53 12.24 -1.06
N VAL A 121 -8.19 12.15 -2.21
CA VAL A 121 -9.34 13.01 -2.56
C VAL A 121 -10.45 12.88 -1.53
N GLY A 122 -10.86 11.66 -1.18
CA GLY A 122 -11.88 11.44 -0.16
C GLY A 122 -11.49 11.99 1.20
N LYS A 123 -10.19 11.96 1.57
CA LYS A 123 -9.72 12.59 2.81
C LYS A 123 -9.79 14.12 2.75
N MET A 124 -9.49 14.74 1.61
CA MET A 124 -9.56 16.19 1.42
C MET A 124 -11.01 16.69 1.40
N GLU A 125 -11.89 15.97 0.72
CA GLU A 125 -13.32 16.28 0.58
C GLU A 125 -14.18 15.81 1.78
N GLY A 126 -13.57 15.13 2.75
CA GLY A 126 -14.26 14.66 3.96
C GLY A 126 -15.27 13.53 3.70
N TRP A 127 -15.02 12.65 2.72
CA TRP A 127 -15.88 11.51 2.44
C TRP A 127 -15.88 10.51 3.62
N GLU A 128 -17.06 10.24 4.15
CA GLU A 128 -17.27 9.28 5.24
C GLU A 128 -17.68 7.93 4.64
N LEU A 129 -16.73 6.98 4.53
CA LEU A 129 -16.99 5.62 4.01
C LEU A 129 -18.01 4.84 4.85
N THR A 130 -17.98 5.07 6.16
CA THR A 130 -18.90 4.45 7.13
C THR A 130 -19.58 5.55 7.90
N THR A 131 -20.68 6.07 7.36
CA THR A 131 -21.53 7.00 8.11
C THR A 131 -22.43 6.22 9.06
N PRO A 132 -22.65 6.72 10.29
CA PRO A 132 -23.77 6.23 11.08
C PRO A 132 -25.07 6.50 10.31
N PRO A 133 -26.08 5.61 10.39
CA PRO A 133 -27.32 5.78 9.67
C PRO A 133 -27.93 7.14 10.03
N LYS A 134 -28.09 8.01 9.02
CA LYS A 134 -28.75 9.30 9.16
C LYS A 134 -30.24 9.06 8.89
N VAL A 135 -31.08 9.45 9.84
CA VAL A 135 -32.55 9.49 9.70
C VAL A 135 -32.98 10.67 8.84
#